data_AF-A0AAE0TSP0-F1
#
_entry.id   AF-A0AAE0TSP0-F1
#
_cell.length_a   1.000
_cell.length_b   1.000
_cell.length_c   1.000
_cell.angle_alpha   90.00
_cell.angle_beta   90.00
_cell.angle_gamma   90.00
#
_symmetry.space_group_name_H-M   'P 1'
#
loop_
_entity.id
_entity.type
_entity.pdbx_description
1 polymer ?
#
loop_
_entity_poly.entity_id
_entity_poly.type
_entity_poly.pdbx_seq_one_letter_code
_entity_poly.pdbx_strand_id
1 'polypeptide(L)'
;MNILEWAFGKRVTPAERLRKNQRLLDKAIRELDQQRVKLEKQEKTLVTQIRQSAQKGNLNASKIMAKDLVRTRRYIEKFYGMKSQLQQISLRLQTHRTNEQMMQAMKGATMALGSMNRTMNLPSLQRIAMEFERENDIMEQRQEMMDDAVDDAMDTGLEEEGDEVLEQVLEEIGVDLSQSFGETPSGLQSNQVPEGKVAQAVGGGGADPGDDDLQARLDSLRR
;
A
#
# COMPACT_ATOMS: atom_id res chain seq x y z
N MET A 1 52.76 -11.96 -1.91
CA MET A 1 51.74 -11.70 -2.96
C MET A 1 51.67 -12.98 -3.79
N ASN A 2 50.56 -13.72 -3.71
CA ASN A 2 50.51 -15.13 -4.09
C ASN A 2 50.26 -15.31 -5.60
N ILE A 3 51.08 -16.13 -6.26
CA ILE A 3 51.01 -16.50 -7.69
C ILE A 3 49.63 -17.12 -8.08
N LEU A 4 48.94 -17.71 -7.11
CA LEU A 4 47.57 -18.23 -7.24
C LEU A 4 46.50 -17.13 -7.47
N GLU A 5 46.75 -15.88 -7.05
CA GLU A 5 45.79 -14.78 -7.24
C GLU A 5 45.77 -14.22 -8.67
N TRP A 6 46.86 -14.40 -9.42
CA TRP A 6 46.98 -13.93 -10.81
C TRP A 6 46.30 -14.88 -11.81
N ALA A 7 46.35 -16.19 -11.56
CA ALA A 7 45.84 -17.21 -12.49
C ALA A 7 44.33 -17.54 -12.32
N PHE A 8 43.73 -17.29 -11.15
CA PHE A 8 42.34 -17.67 -10.87
C PHE A 8 41.41 -16.50 -10.49
N GLY A 9 41.91 -15.26 -10.54
CA GLY A 9 41.21 -14.10 -10.03
C GLY A 9 41.09 -14.13 -8.49
N LYS A 10 40.98 -12.95 -7.88
CA LYS A 10 40.75 -12.87 -6.42
C LYS A 10 39.46 -13.61 -6.09
N ARG A 11 39.57 -14.75 -5.38
CA ARG A 11 38.41 -15.43 -4.81
C ARG A 11 37.77 -14.47 -3.82
N VAL A 12 36.64 -13.87 -4.21
CA VAL A 12 35.91 -12.93 -3.36
C VAL A 12 35.59 -13.66 -2.06
N THR A 13 36.20 -13.19 -0.98
CA THR A 13 36.01 -13.79 0.34
C THR A 13 34.54 -13.61 0.77
N PRO A 14 33.99 -14.49 1.63
CA PRO A 14 32.64 -14.32 2.16
C PRO A 14 32.40 -12.90 2.73
N ALA A 15 33.38 -12.36 3.47
CA ALA A 15 33.34 -10.99 3.99
C ALA A 15 33.29 -9.90 2.90
N GLU A 16 34.00 -10.08 1.78
CA GLU A 16 33.91 -9.16 0.63
C GLU A 16 32.56 -9.27 -0.10
N ARG A 17 31.96 -10.47 -0.17
CA ARG A 17 30.61 -10.65 -0.72
C ARG A 17 29.56 -9.94 0.15
N LEU A 18 29.63 -10.09 1.48
CA LEU A 18 28.75 -9.39 2.42
C LEU A 18 28.86 -7.86 2.28
N ARG A 19 30.09 -7.33 2.18
CA ARG A 19 30.33 -5.89 1.94
C ARG A 19 29.77 -5.42 0.60
N LYS A 20 29.90 -6.22 -0.46
CA LYS A 20 29.35 -5.90 -1.78
C LYS A 20 27.82 -5.90 -1.74
N ASN A 21 27.21 -6.91 -1.11
CA ASN A 21 25.76 -7.00 -0.95
C ASN A 21 25.21 -5.85 -0.14
N GLN A 22 25.85 -5.45 0.96
CA GLN A 22 25.45 -4.29 1.75
C GLN A 22 25.42 -3.01 0.91
N ARG A 23 26.47 -2.76 0.11
CA ARG A 23 26.51 -1.60 -0.80
C ARG A 23 25.43 -1.65 -1.88
N LEU A 24 25.08 -2.84 -2.38
CA LEU A 24 24.01 -3.02 -3.35
C LEU A 24 22.65 -2.73 -2.71
N LEU A 25 22.42 -3.18 -1.48
CA LEU A 25 21.21 -2.87 -0.71
C LEU A 25 21.09 -1.37 -0.45
N ASP A 26 22.16 -0.71 0.02
CA ASP A 26 22.17 0.74 0.25
C ASP A 26 21.88 1.53 -1.04
N LYS A 27 22.41 1.08 -2.17
CA LYS A 27 22.14 1.67 -3.48
C LYS A 27 20.67 1.47 -3.88
N ALA A 28 20.14 0.27 -3.71
CA ALA A 28 18.74 -0.04 -4.01
C ALA A 28 17.78 0.80 -3.15
N ILE A 29 18.06 0.96 -1.84
CA ILE A 29 17.27 1.81 -0.93
C ILE A 29 17.23 3.27 -1.45
N ARG A 30 18.38 3.81 -1.88
CA ARG A 30 18.44 5.17 -2.45
C ARG A 30 17.70 5.29 -3.77
N GLU A 31 17.78 4.29 -4.63
CA GLU A 31 17.06 4.26 -5.91
C GLU A 31 15.54 4.19 -5.67
N LEU A 32 15.07 3.37 -4.71
CA LEU A 32 13.67 3.34 -4.30
C LEU A 32 13.20 4.70 -3.77
N ASP A 33 13.99 5.34 -2.89
CA ASP A 33 13.67 6.69 -2.38
C ASP A 33 13.55 7.71 -3.51
N GLN A 34 14.45 7.68 -4.50
CA GLN A 34 14.38 8.57 -5.66
C GLN A 34 13.12 8.32 -6.51
N GLN A 35 12.74 7.06 -6.74
CA GLN A 35 11.53 6.74 -7.50
C GLN A 35 10.27 7.16 -6.73
N ARG A 36 10.25 6.97 -5.40
CA ARG A 36 9.16 7.44 -4.53
C ARG A 36 8.96 8.94 -4.66
N VAL A 37 10.03 9.74 -4.55
CA VAL A 37 9.94 11.21 -4.68
C VAL A 37 9.42 11.64 -6.06
N LYS A 38 9.75 10.90 -7.13
CA LYS A 38 9.18 11.15 -8.46
C LYS A 38 7.68 10.87 -8.49
N LEU A 39 7.23 9.77 -7.88
CA LEU A 39 5.82 9.42 -7.77
C LEU A 39 5.04 10.43 -6.92
N GLU A 40 5.58 10.89 -5.79
CA GLU A 40 4.98 11.97 -4.98
C GLU A 40 4.82 13.28 -5.77
N LYS A 41 5.78 13.59 -6.66
CA LYS A 41 5.66 14.76 -7.56
C LYS A 41 4.58 14.54 -8.62
N GLN A 42 4.48 13.33 -9.17
CA GLN A 42 3.42 12.97 -10.12
C GLN A 42 2.04 13.02 -9.46
N GLU A 43 1.91 12.53 -8.23
CA GLU A 43 0.70 12.62 -7.41
C GLU A 43 0.23 14.08 -7.29
N LYS A 44 1.11 15.00 -6.85
CA LYS A 44 0.78 16.44 -6.76
C LYS A 44 0.33 17.04 -8.09
N THR A 45 0.92 16.57 -9.19
CA THR A 45 0.56 17.01 -10.54
C THR A 45 -0.82 16.48 -10.94
N LEU A 46 -1.11 15.20 -10.67
CA LEU A 46 -2.40 14.57 -10.90
C LEU A 46 -3.51 15.25 -10.09
N VAL A 47 -3.28 15.55 -8.81
CA VAL A 47 -4.24 16.29 -7.97
C VAL A 47 -4.62 17.63 -8.61
N THR A 48 -3.62 18.36 -9.12
CA THR A 48 -3.85 19.65 -9.78
C THR A 48 -4.63 19.48 -11.09
N GLN A 49 -4.33 18.44 -11.88
CA GLN A 49 -5.01 18.14 -13.15
C GLN A 49 -6.46 17.67 -12.93
N ILE A 50 -6.70 16.84 -11.91
CA ILE A 50 -8.04 16.40 -11.51
C ILE A 50 -8.88 17.61 -11.12
N ARG A 51 -8.35 18.51 -10.27
CA ARG A 51 -9.04 19.76 -9.89
C ARG A 51 -9.42 20.59 -11.11
N GLN A 52 -8.49 20.80 -12.04
CA GLN A 52 -8.76 21.58 -13.26
C GLN A 52 -9.76 20.89 -14.20
N SER A 53 -9.74 19.57 -14.30
CA SER A 53 -10.66 18.79 -15.14
C SER A 53 -12.07 18.75 -14.56
N ALA A 54 -12.19 18.62 -13.24
CA ALA A 54 -13.44 18.65 -12.52
C ALA A 54 -14.12 20.03 -12.63
N GLN A 55 -13.36 21.12 -12.48
CA GLN A 55 -13.86 22.49 -12.68
C GLN A 55 -14.37 22.74 -14.12
N LYS A 56 -13.77 22.08 -15.11
CA LYS A 56 -14.20 22.16 -16.52
C LYS A 56 -15.42 21.29 -16.83
N GLY A 57 -15.94 20.52 -15.87
CA GLY A 57 -17.07 19.60 -16.06
C GLY A 57 -16.73 18.30 -16.80
N ASN A 58 -15.44 18.00 -17.00
CA ASN A 58 -15.00 16.79 -17.70
C ASN A 58 -14.91 15.62 -16.73
N LEU A 59 -16.07 15.06 -16.35
CA LEU A 59 -16.17 13.98 -15.36
C LEU A 59 -15.46 12.69 -15.83
N ASN A 60 -15.57 12.32 -17.11
CA ASN A 60 -14.91 11.11 -17.64
C ASN A 60 -13.38 11.18 -17.56
N ALA A 61 -12.79 12.32 -17.89
CA ALA A 61 -11.35 12.53 -17.77
C ALA A 61 -10.92 12.54 -16.28
N SER A 62 -11.72 13.14 -15.41
CA SER A 62 -11.48 13.18 -13.96
C SER A 62 -11.54 11.78 -13.34
N LYS A 63 -12.47 10.92 -13.78
CA LYS A 63 -12.57 9.50 -13.37
C LYS A 63 -11.31 8.71 -13.71
N ILE A 64 -10.77 8.87 -14.92
CA ILE A 64 -9.53 8.18 -15.32
C ILE A 64 -8.35 8.68 -14.49
N MET A 65 -8.21 10.00 -14.34
CA MET A 65 -7.11 10.59 -13.56
C MET A 65 -7.20 10.25 -12.06
N ALA A 66 -8.40 10.14 -11.49
CA ALA A 66 -8.60 9.72 -10.10
C ALA A 66 -8.16 8.27 -9.88
N LYS A 67 -8.46 7.36 -10.82
CA LYS A 67 -7.96 5.97 -10.78
C LYS A 67 -6.43 5.93 -10.83
N ASP A 68 -5.82 6.75 -11.67
CA ASP A 68 -4.36 6.85 -11.73
C ASP A 68 -3.76 7.45 -10.45
N LEU A 69 -4.43 8.42 -9.82
CA LEU A 69 -4.02 8.97 -8.52
C LEU A 69 -3.98 7.90 -7.44
N VAL A 70 -5.05 7.10 -7.29
CA VAL A 70 -5.10 6.02 -6.30
C VAL A 70 -4.03 4.97 -6.57
N ARG A 71 -3.83 4.60 -7.85
CA ARG A 71 -2.76 3.69 -8.23
C ARG A 71 -1.37 4.25 -7.84
N THR A 72 -1.12 5.53 -8.10
CA THR A 72 0.14 6.19 -7.73
C THR A 72 0.34 6.20 -6.21
N ARG A 73 -0.69 6.48 -5.41
CA ARG A 73 -0.63 6.42 -3.93
C ARG A 73 -0.29 5.02 -3.42
N ARG A 74 -0.94 3.99 -3.95
CA ARG A 74 -0.62 2.59 -3.62
C ARG A 74 0.82 2.22 -3.99
N TYR A 75 1.33 2.73 -5.12
CA TYR A 75 2.74 2.53 -5.44
C TYR A 75 3.65 3.21 -4.40
N ILE A 76 3.37 4.47 -4.01
CA ILE A 76 4.14 5.18 -2.98
C ILE A 76 4.17 4.37 -1.67
N GLU A 77 3.03 3.86 -1.22
CA GLU A 77 2.93 2.98 -0.05
C GLU A 77 3.74 1.69 -0.21
N LYS A 78 3.62 1.02 -1.35
CA LYS A 78 4.44 -0.16 -1.67
C LYS A 78 5.94 0.15 -1.66
N PHE A 79 6.36 1.33 -2.12
CA PHE A 79 7.74 1.78 -2.03
C PHE A 79 8.20 1.98 -0.57
N TYR A 80 7.33 2.44 0.34
CA TYR A 80 7.63 2.48 1.77
C TYR A 80 7.81 1.08 2.36
N GLY A 81 6.90 0.14 2.04
CA GLY A 81 7.01 -1.25 2.47
C GLY A 81 8.30 -1.92 1.99
N MET A 82 8.60 -1.81 0.69
CA MET A 82 9.84 -2.34 0.10
C MET A 82 11.10 -1.72 0.72
N LYS A 83 11.07 -0.41 1.04
CA LYS A 83 12.19 0.24 1.72
C LYS A 83 12.39 -0.35 3.11
N SER A 84 11.32 -0.54 3.88
CA SER A 84 11.36 -1.15 5.20
C SER A 84 11.98 -2.55 5.14
N GLN A 85 11.50 -3.38 4.21
CA GLN A 85 12.03 -4.73 3.99
C GLN A 85 13.53 -4.72 3.63
N LEU A 86 13.97 -3.83 2.73
CA LEU A 86 15.40 -3.72 2.41
C LEU A 86 16.25 -3.23 3.58
N GLN A 87 15.72 -2.31 4.41
CA GLN A 87 16.39 -1.85 5.63
C GLN A 87 16.50 -2.98 6.65
N GLN A 88 15.46 -3.80 6.80
CA GLN A 88 15.46 -4.99 7.66
C GLN A 88 16.51 -5.99 7.19
N ILE A 89 16.58 -6.29 5.88
CA ILE A 89 17.61 -7.18 5.31
C ILE A 89 19.02 -6.61 5.55
N SER A 90 19.20 -5.29 5.40
CA SER A 90 20.49 -4.63 5.68
C SER A 90 20.89 -4.78 7.15
N LEU A 91 19.93 -4.65 8.08
CA LEU A 91 20.17 -4.85 9.51
C LEU A 91 20.49 -6.31 9.85
N ARG A 92 19.78 -7.28 9.28
CA ARG A 92 20.09 -8.71 9.42
C ARG A 92 21.50 -9.00 8.91
N LEU A 93 21.85 -8.47 7.74
CA LEU A 93 23.20 -8.60 7.16
C LEU A 93 24.29 -8.01 8.06
N GLN A 94 24.04 -6.85 8.67
CA GLN A 94 24.93 -6.24 9.65
C GLN A 94 25.10 -7.12 10.89
N THR A 95 24.01 -7.72 11.37
CA THR A 95 24.01 -8.63 12.53
C THR A 95 24.81 -9.90 12.23
N HIS A 96 24.63 -10.51 11.05
CA HIS A 96 25.45 -11.66 10.65
C HIS A 96 26.94 -11.30 10.60
N ARG A 97 27.28 -10.11 10.12
CA ARG A 97 28.68 -9.65 10.10
C ARG A 97 29.27 -9.46 11.50
N THR A 98 28.52 -8.91 12.45
CA THR A 98 28.99 -8.77 13.84
C THR A 98 29.14 -10.14 14.50
N ASN A 99 28.22 -11.07 14.24
CA ASN A 99 28.30 -12.44 14.74
C ASN A 99 29.51 -13.18 14.15
N GLU A 100 29.80 -13.02 12.86
CA GLU A 100 30.99 -13.59 12.21
C GLU A 100 32.29 -13.07 12.87
N GLN A 101 32.38 -11.76 13.12
CA GLN A 101 33.53 -11.16 13.80
C GLN A 101 33.68 -11.66 15.23
N MET A 102 32.57 -11.80 15.97
CA MET A 102 32.56 -12.35 17.32
C MET A 102 33.02 -13.82 17.33
N MET A 103 32.50 -14.64 16.41
CA MET A 103 32.93 -16.04 16.26
C MET A 103 34.42 -16.13 15.90
N GLN A 104 34.93 -15.26 15.03
CA GLN A 104 36.35 -15.23 14.68
C GLN A 104 37.23 -14.85 15.89
N ALA A 105 36.79 -13.89 16.70
CA ALA A 105 37.47 -13.49 17.93
C ALA A 105 37.41 -14.62 18.98
N MET A 106 36.26 -15.25 19.17
CA MET A 106 36.11 -16.41 20.07
C MET A 106 36.94 -17.60 19.63
N LYS A 107 37.05 -17.86 18.32
CA LYS A 107 37.95 -18.88 17.77
C LYS A 107 39.42 -18.56 18.09
N GLY A 108 39.85 -17.32 17.88
CA GLY A 108 41.21 -16.87 18.23
C GLY A 108 41.50 -16.97 19.73
N ALA A 109 40.57 -16.52 20.57
CA ALA A 109 40.65 -16.62 22.02
C ALA A 109 40.66 -18.08 22.49
N THR A 110 39.83 -18.95 21.91
CA THR A 110 39.79 -20.39 22.20
C THR A 110 41.09 -21.08 21.78
N MET A 111 41.67 -20.71 20.64
CA MET A 111 42.98 -21.23 20.22
C MET A 111 44.11 -20.78 21.16
N ALA A 112 44.09 -19.52 21.60
CA ALA A 112 45.06 -19.00 22.57
C ALA A 112 44.88 -19.61 23.97
N LEU A 113 43.63 -19.84 24.40
CA LEU A 113 43.32 -20.56 25.64
C LEU A 113 43.69 -22.03 25.53
N GLY A 114 43.47 -22.68 24.39
CA GLY A 114 43.86 -24.07 24.14
C GLY A 114 45.37 -24.29 24.07
N SER A 115 46.12 -23.31 23.55
CA SER A 115 47.59 -23.35 23.59
C SER A 115 48.16 -23.05 24.98
N MET A 116 47.47 -22.25 25.78
CA MET A 116 47.84 -21.93 27.16
C MET A 116 47.34 -22.97 28.18
N ASN A 117 46.35 -23.80 27.83
CA ASN A 117 45.65 -24.68 28.75
C ASN A 117 45.27 -26.02 28.12
N ARG A 118 46.25 -26.93 28.00
CA ARG A 118 46.01 -28.33 27.63
C ARG A 118 45.22 -29.11 28.71
N THR A 119 44.73 -28.44 29.76
CA THR A 119 44.10 -29.02 30.95
C THR A 119 42.83 -28.32 31.46
N MET A 120 42.18 -27.40 30.72
CA MET A 120 40.81 -26.96 31.05
C MET A 120 39.85 -27.01 29.86
N ASN A 121 38.84 -27.85 30.05
CA ASN A 121 37.45 -27.72 29.62
C ASN A 121 37.19 -27.20 28.19
N LEU A 122 37.72 -27.89 27.20
CA LEU A 122 37.23 -27.82 25.80
C LEU A 122 35.70 -28.04 25.65
N PRO A 123 35.03 -28.91 26.45
CA PRO A 123 33.58 -29.15 26.32
C PRO A 123 32.68 -27.96 26.67
N SER A 124 33.09 -27.05 27.56
CA SER A 124 32.26 -25.90 27.93
C SER A 124 32.23 -24.82 26.85
N LEU A 125 33.34 -24.63 26.12
CA LEU A 125 33.37 -23.69 24.98
C LEU A 125 32.55 -24.19 23.79
N GLN A 126 32.56 -25.50 23.56
CA GLN A 126 31.73 -26.12 22.53
C GLN A 126 30.23 -26.01 22.86
N ARG A 127 29.87 -26.09 24.15
CA ARG A 127 28.49 -25.87 24.64
C ARG A 127 28.04 -24.43 24.46
N ILE A 128 28.89 -23.44 24.80
CA ILE A 128 28.58 -22.02 24.63
C ILE A 128 28.35 -21.66 23.15
N ALA A 129 29.13 -22.24 22.23
CA ALA A 129 28.92 -22.05 20.79
C ALA A 129 27.57 -22.62 20.32
N MET A 130 27.21 -23.83 20.78
CA MET A 130 25.93 -24.46 20.45
C MET A 130 24.72 -23.74 21.08
N GLU A 131 24.85 -23.26 22.31
CA GLU A 131 23.80 -22.45 22.95
C GLU A 131 23.61 -21.11 22.24
N PHE A 132 24.69 -20.46 21.81
CA PHE A 132 24.60 -19.23 21.04
C PHE A 132 23.91 -19.42 19.70
N GLU A 133 24.23 -20.49 18.97
CA GLU A 133 23.56 -20.85 17.70
C GLU A 133 22.05 -21.07 17.92
N ARG A 134 21.70 -21.83 18.96
CA ARG A 134 20.30 -22.09 19.33
C ARG A 134 19.53 -20.83 19.72
N GLU A 135 20.15 -19.94 20.49
CA GLU A 135 19.54 -18.67 20.92
C GLU A 135 19.34 -17.73 19.72
N ASN A 136 20.27 -17.73 18.75
CA ASN A 136 20.16 -16.96 17.52
C ASN A 136 18.99 -17.43 16.66
N ASP A 137 18.85 -18.74 16.47
CA ASP A 137 17.78 -19.35 15.69
C ASP A 137 16.39 -19.07 16.29
N ILE A 138 16.28 -19.13 17.63
CA ILE A 138 15.03 -18.82 18.35
C ILE A 138 14.66 -17.34 18.19
N MET A 139 15.67 -16.45 18.19
CA MET A 139 15.44 -15.02 17.97
C MET A 139 14.97 -14.76 16.53
N GLU A 140 15.56 -15.43 15.54
CA GLU A 140 15.18 -15.27 14.13
C GLU A 140 13.75 -15.75 13.86
N GLN A 141 13.36 -16.92 14.40
CA GLN A 141 11.97 -17.42 14.31
C GLN A 141 10.96 -16.48 14.96
N ARG A 142 11.29 -15.88 16.11
CA ARG A 142 10.39 -14.94 16.78
C ARG A 142 10.16 -13.67 15.97
N GLN A 143 11.18 -13.23 15.23
CA GLN A 143 11.06 -12.06 14.36
C GLN A 143 10.20 -12.37 13.12
N GLU A 144 10.31 -13.56 12.54
CA GLU A 144 9.50 -14.02 11.41
C GLU A 144 8.01 -14.12 11.77
N MET A 145 7.68 -14.75 12.91
CA MET A 145 6.29 -14.82 13.40
C MET A 145 5.66 -13.45 13.69
N MET A 146 6.48 -12.45 14.00
CA MET A 146 6.01 -11.09 14.27
C MET A 146 5.81 -10.27 12.99
N ASP A 147 6.61 -10.50 11.95
CA ASP A 147 6.40 -9.90 10.62
C ASP A 147 5.13 -10.44 9.97
N ASP A 148 4.91 -11.75 9.99
CA ASP A 148 3.73 -12.39 9.39
C ASP A 148 2.43 -11.88 10.01
N ALA A 149 2.41 -11.65 11.32
CA ALA A 149 1.25 -11.09 12.02
C ALA A 149 0.97 -9.62 11.67
N VAL A 150 1.96 -8.87 11.19
CA VAL A 150 1.83 -7.47 10.78
C VAL A 150 1.41 -7.37 9.31
N ASP A 151 1.94 -8.24 8.44
CA ASP A 151 1.58 -8.28 7.02
C ASP A 151 0.12 -8.76 6.82
N ASP A 152 -0.35 -9.75 7.58
CA ASP A 152 -1.76 -10.22 7.52
C ASP A 152 -2.77 -9.13 7.93
N ALA A 153 -2.37 -8.16 8.74
CA ALA A 153 -3.23 -7.06 9.17
C ALA A 153 -3.34 -5.93 8.12
N MET A 154 -2.45 -5.90 7.12
CA MET A 154 -2.38 -4.85 6.10
C MET A 154 -3.02 -5.23 4.76
N ASP A 155 -3.31 -6.52 4.51
CA ASP A 155 -3.80 -7.00 3.21
C ASP A 155 -5.34 -6.97 3.05
N THR A 156 -6.10 -6.54 4.07
CA THR A 156 -7.56 -6.44 4.00
C THR A 156 -8.01 -5.10 3.41
N GLY A 157 -7.98 -4.95 2.08
CA GLY A 157 -8.41 -3.70 1.45
C GLY A 157 -8.55 -3.73 -0.07
N LEU A 158 -9.21 -4.75 -0.61
CA LEU A 158 -9.52 -4.83 -2.03
C LEU A 158 -11.03 -4.79 -2.25
N GLU A 159 -11.42 -3.91 -3.19
CA GLU A 159 -12.74 -3.73 -3.79
C GLU A 159 -13.55 -2.55 -3.23
N GLU A 160 -13.17 -1.33 -3.63
CA GLU A 160 -14.11 -0.22 -3.67
C GLU A 160 -14.34 0.20 -5.12
N GLU A 161 -15.62 0.35 -5.43
CA GLU A 161 -16.16 0.59 -6.75
C GLU A 161 -15.63 1.93 -7.28
N GLY A 162 -15.12 1.95 -8.51
CA GLY A 162 -14.36 3.09 -9.05
C GLY A 162 -15.15 4.40 -9.23
N ASP A 163 -16.40 4.46 -8.80
CA ASP A 163 -17.23 5.68 -8.69
C ASP A 163 -17.16 6.29 -7.28
N GLU A 164 -17.21 5.45 -6.24
CA GLU A 164 -16.97 5.87 -4.85
C GLU A 164 -15.57 6.46 -4.70
N VAL A 165 -14.58 5.84 -5.35
CA VAL A 165 -13.20 6.33 -5.38
C VAL A 165 -13.08 7.73 -6.00
N LEU A 166 -13.89 8.05 -7.01
CA LEU A 166 -13.87 9.39 -7.62
C LEU A 166 -14.47 10.42 -6.66
N GLU A 167 -15.61 10.10 -6.05
CA GLU A 167 -16.29 10.98 -5.09
C GLU A 167 -15.39 11.26 -3.89
N GLN A 168 -14.79 10.22 -3.31
CA GLN A 168 -13.84 10.33 -2.20
C GLN A 168 -12.62 11.21 -2.55
N VAL A 169 -12.03 11.01 -3.75
CA VAL A 169 -10.89 11.82 -4.19
C VAL A 169 -11.29 13.27 -4.44
N LEU A 170 -12.48 13.53 -4.98
CA LEU A 170 -12.96 14.90 -5.22
C LEU A 170 -13.26 15.65 -3.92
N GLU A 171 -13.86 14.95 -2.94
CA GLU A 171 -14.06 15.46 -1.59
C GLU A 171 -12.73 15.78 -0.91
N GLU A 172 -11.75 14.87 -0.97
CA GLU A 172 -10.40 15.09 -0.42
C GLU A 172 -9.70 16.30 -1.04
N ILE A 173 -9.88 16.53 -2.34
CA ILE A 173 -9.26 17.65 -3.06
C ILE A 173 -9.99 18.98 -2.77
N GLY A 174 -11.18 18.92 -2.17
CA GLY A 174 -12.03 20.07 -1.85
C GLY A 174 -12.70 20.68 -3.08
N VAL A 175 -12.98 19.88 -4.11
CA VAL A 175 -13.81 20.33 -5.23
C VAL A 175 -15.25 20.00 -4.88
N ASP A 176 -15.89 20.91 -4.16
CA ASP A 176 -17.34 20.88 -3.96
C ASP A 176 -18.05 20.92 -5.32
N LEU A 177 -18.47 19.76 -5.82
CA LEU A 177 -19.34 19.65 -7.00
C LEU A 177 -20.66 20.42 -6.79
N SER A 178 -21.00 20.71 -5.54
CA SER A 178 -22.13 21.52 -5.12
C SER A 178 -22.02 23.00 -5.50
N GLN A 179 -20.82 23.55 -5.71
CA GLN A 179 -20.67 24.96 -6.12
C GLN A 179 -20.83 25.17 -7.63
N SER A 180 -20.67 24.13 -8.45
CA SER A 180 -20.85 24.18 -9.90
C SER A 180 -22.25 23.75 -10.38
N PHE A 181 -23.03 23.07 -9.54
CA PHE A 181 -24.49 23.08 -9.65
C PHE A 181 -25.01 24.39 -9.05
N GLY A 182 -24.80 25.47 -9.80
CA GLY A 182 -25.38 26.78 -9.50
C GLY A 182 -26.86 26.65 -9.17
N GLU A 183 -27.29 27.49 -8.22
CA GLU A 183 -28.68 27.88 -7.95
C GLU A 183 -29.60 27.46 -9.09
N THR A 184 -30.29 26.32 -8.94
CA THR A 184 -31.38 26.01 -9.85
C THR A 184 -32.42 27.12 -9.65
N PRO A 185 -32.70 27.94 -10.67
CA PRO A 185 -33.64 29.04 -10.51
C PRO A 185 -35.00 28.41 -10.25
N SER A 186 -35.47 28.46 -9.01
CA SER A 186 -36.78 27.98 -8.57
C SER A 186 -37.92 28.90 -9.04
N GLY A 187 -37.77 29.47 -10.24
CA GLY A 187 -38.57 30.57 -10.76
C GLY A 187 -39.04 30.36 -12.18
N LEU A 188 -39.44 29.13 -12.55
CA LEU A 188 -40.33 28.96 -13.69
C LEU A 188 -41.77 29.01 -13.17
N GLN A 189 -42.28 30.23 -13.03
CA GLN A 189 -43.71 30.48 -12.95
C GLN A 189 -44.38 29.81 -14.15
N SER A 190 -45.26 28.87 -13.86
CA SER A 190 -46.14 28.20 -14.80
C SER A 190 -46.90 29.23 -15.63
N ASN A 191 -46.58 29.30 -16.93
CA ASN A 191 -47.41 30.02 -17.89
C ASN A 191 -48.72 29.21 -18.04
N GLN A 192 -49.75 29.63 -17.31
CA GLN A 192 -51.10 29.07 -17.41
C GLN A 192 -51.66 29.36 -18.81
N VAL A 193 -51.90 28.31 -19.58
CA VAL A 193 -52.76 28.35 -20.76
C VAL A 193 -54.21 28.16 -20.27
N PRO A 194 -55.19 29.01 -20.66
CA PRO A 194 -56.55 28.91 -20.15
C PRO A 194 -57.32 27.85 -20.95
N GLU A 195 -57.60 26.71 -20.33
CA GLU A 195 -58.57 25.73 -20.85
C GLU A 195 -59.99 26.06 -20.38
N GLY A 196 -60.92 26.03 -21.34
CA GLY A 196 -62.31 26.41 -21.19
C GLY A 196 -63.09 25.50 -20.25
N LYS A 197 -63.98 26.13 -19.46
CA LYS A 197 -64.95 25.48 -18.58
C LYS A 197 -65.87 24.54 -19.38
N VAL A 198 -65.97 23.28 -18.96
CA VAL A 198 -67.16 22.45 -19.20
C VAL A 198 -67.55 21.77 -17.89
N ALA A 199 -68.85 21.74 -17.63
CA ALA A 199 -69.47 21.58 -16.33
C ALA A 199 -69.28 20.20 -15.67
N GLN A 200 -68.99 20.23 -14.36
CA GLN A 200 -69.02 19.07 -13.47
C GLN A 200 -70.45 18.84 -12.97
N ALA A 201 -71.02 17.68 -13.31
CA ALA A 201 -72.25 17.19 -12.72
C ALA A 201 -71.94 16.53 -11.36
N VAL A 202 -72.68 16.97 -10.36
CA VAL A 202 -72.63 16.54 -8.96
C VAL A 202 -73.41 15.24 -8.77
N GLY A 203 -72.80 14.29 -8.04
CA GLY A 203 -73.43 13.09 -7.46
C GLY A 203 -72.39 11.96 -7.44
N GLY A 204 -71.97 11.36 -6.33
CA GLY A 204 -72.55 11.24 -5.00
C GLY A 204 -72.36 9.77 -4.60
N GLY A 205 -71.61 9.49 -3.54
CA GLY A 205 -71.42 8.13 -3.00
C GLY A 205 -69.98 7.66 -3.06
N GLY A 206 -69.36 7.51 -1.89
CA GLY A 206 -67.93 7.25 -1.74
C GLY A 206 -67.46 5.87 -2.21
N ALA A 207 -66.29 5.88 -2.84
CA ALA A 207 -65.32 4.80 -2.88
C ALA A 207 -63.95 5.45 -3.15
N ASP A 208 -62.92 4.92 -2.50
CA ASP A 208 -61.55 5.45 -2.43
C ASP A 208 -60.89 5.54 -3.84
N PRO A 209 -60.28 6.67 -4.26
CA PRO A 209 -59.75 6.86 -5.61
C PRO A 209 -58.54 5.97 -5.99
N GLY A 210 -58.04 5.16 -5.06
CA GLY A 210 -56.86 4.32 -5.27
C GLY A 210 -57.14 2.97 -5.93
N ASP A 211 -58.34 2.40 -5.73
CA ASP A 211 -58.62 1.01 -6.13
C ASP A 211 -58.96 0.87 -7.62
N ASP A 212 -59.68 1.83 -8.20
CA ASP A 212 -60.05 1.81 -9.63
C ASP A 212 -58.82 1.89 -10.56
N ASP A 213 -57.80 2.66 -10.14
CA ASP A 213 -56.57 2.85 -10.91
C ASP A 213 -55.64 1.62 -10.83
N LEU A 214 -55.72 0.87 -9.72
CA LEU A 214 -55.00 -0.39 -9.54
C LEU A 214 -55.67 -1.54 -10.30
N GLN A 215 -57.01 -1.56 -10.37
CA GLN A 215 -57.76 -2.55 -11.14
C GLN A 215 -57.55 -2.40 -12.65
N ALA A 216 -57.50 -1.16 -13.15
CA ALA A 216 -57.18 -0.88 -14.54
C ALA A 216 -55.76 -1.34 -14.94
N ARG A 217 -54.79 -1.24 -14.01
CA ARG A 217 -53.42 -1.76 -14.21
C ARG A 217 -53.37 -3.29 -14.19
N LEU A 218 -54.17 -3.94 -13.36
CA LEU A 218 -54.19 -5.40 -13.23
C LEU A 218 -54.80 -6.09 -14.46
N ASP A 219 -55.84 -5.49 -15.04
CA ASP A 219 -56.45 -5.98 -16.29
C ASP A 219 -55.55 -5.77 -17.51
N SER A 220 -54.68 -4.75 -17.50
CA SER A 220 -53.68 -4.55 -18.56
C SER A 220 -52.58 -5.61 -18.61
N LEU A 221 -52.33 -6.30 -17.48
CA LEU A 221 -51.36 -7.39 -17.35
C LEU A 221 -51.94 -8.78 -17.65
N ARG A 222 -53.27 -8.88 -17.80
CA ARG A 222 -53.99 -10.13 -18.06
C ARG A 222 -54.30 -10.40 -19.54
N ARG A 223 -53.73 -9.59 -20.44
CA ARG A 223 -53.95 -9.70 -21.89
C ARG A 223 -52.73 -10.19 -22.65
#